data_AF-A0A2A4JAZ5-F1
#
_entry.id   AF-A0A2A4JAZ5-F1
#
_cell.length_a   1.000
_cell.length_b   1.000
_cell.length_c   1.000
_cell.angle_alpha   90.00
_cell.angle_beta   90.00
_cell.angle_gamma   90.00
#
_symmetry.space_group_name_H-M   'P 1'
#
loop_
_entity.id
_entity.type
_entity.pdbx_description
1 polymer ?
#
loop_
_entity_poly.entity_id
_entity_poly.type
_entity_poly.pdbx_seq_one_letter_code
_entity_poly.pdbx_strand_id
1 'polypeptide(L)'
;MSAYEKLKLLIWKNFLLQRRHKWQTIFEIASPVIFSLFLILTRCLVDPKSKPDLSYPPFLPTYFNISGRNLGNLTTAKTGTLAFSPENPLTRNVTRDAIAMVADDNFSILFALLFDSNFLPQPKGYKNAQEMELALTQPNAMNQILVGIQFEDSMANATEWPDDVTLTLRFPAVMRTPMVEHPLRASWRTNLLYPLFPRPGPRDPDDMYGGKTPGYSPEMFLAVQHAISQEIIKQKTGKPINTKVYLQRLPQLAYREDQLLVALERFISMIIMLCFAYSFVNTVRVVTFEKELQLK
;
A
#
# COMPACT_ATOMS: atom_id res chain seq x y z
N MET A 1 -2.32 59.86 -23.52
CA MET A 1 -3.35 58.84 -23.22
C MET A 1 -3.16 58.30 -21.83
N SER A 2 -4.22 58.34 -21.03
CA SER A 2 -4.31 57.67 -19.72
C SER A 2 -4.17 56.16 -19.89
N ALA A 3 -3.68 55.47 -18.86
CA ALA A 3 -3.58 54.00 -18.84
C ALA A 3 -4.94 53.33 -19.14
N TYR A 4 -6.03 53.94 -18.67
CA TYR A 4 -7.39 53.48 -18.91
C TYR A 4 -7.80 53.57 -20.40
N GLU A 5 -7.46 54.66 -21.08
CA GLU A 5 -7.76 54.84 -22.50
C GLU A 5 -6.98 53.83 -23.35
N LYS A 6 -5.73 53.54 -22.97
CA LYS A 6 -4.90 52.51 -23.62
C LYS A 6 -5.51 51.12 -23.45
N LEU A 7 -5.98 50.79 -22.25
CA LEU A 7 -6.67 49.53 -21.96
C LEU A 7 -7.95 49.39 -22.79
N LYS A 8 -8.77 50.44 -22.88
CA LYS A 8 -10.01 50.45 -23.65
C LYS A 8 -9.75 50.20 -25.14
N LEU A 9 -8.73 50.85 -25.73
CA LEU A 9 -8.33 50.61 -27.12
C LEU A 9 -7.83 49.17 -27.33
N LEU A 10 -7.07 48.61 -26.40
CA LEU A 10 -6.58 47.23 -26.47
C LEU A 10 -7.73 46.22 -26.45
N ILE A 11 -8.69 46.38 -25.53
CA ILE A 11 -9.87 45.53 -25.45
C ILE A 11 -10.69 45.63 -26.75
N TRP A 12 -10.91 46.85 -27.25
CA TRP A 12 -11.65 47.07 -28.49
C TRP A 12 -10.96 46.41 -29.70
N LYS A 13 -9.63 46.52 -29.79
CA LYS A 13 -8.82 45.86 -30.83
C LYS A 13 -8.97 44.34 -30.76
N ASN A 14 -8.77 43.74 -29.58
CA ASN A 14 -8.86 42.28 -29.39
C ASN A 14 -10.27 41.76 -29.70
N PHE A 15 -11.31 42.49 -29.30
CA PHE A 15 -12.69 42.17 -29.65
C PHE A 15 -12.93 42.23 -31.16
N LEU A 16 -12.42 43.27 -31.84
CA LEU A 16 -12.50 43.38 -33.30
C LEU A 16 -11.78 42.24 -34.02
N LEU A 17 -10.61 41.82 -33.52
CA LEU A 17 -9.86 40.68 -34.06
C LEU A 17 -10.66 39.38 -33.94
N GLN A 18 -11.20 39.06 -32.75
CA GLN A 18 -12.07 37.90 -32.55
C GLN A 18 -13.33 37.94 -33.44
N ARG A 19 -13.93 39.12 -33.63
CA ARG A 19 -15.11 39.29 -34.49
C ARG A 19 -14.80 39.08 -35.98
N ARG A 20 -13.57 39.39 -36.43
CA ARG A 20 -13.13 39.19 -37.83
C ARG A 20 -12.82 37.72 -38.12
N HIS A 21 -12.25 37.00 -37.15
CA HIS A 21 -11.96 35.55 -37.26
C HIS A 21 -13.10 34.68 -36.72
N LYS A 22 -14.30 34.82 -37.31
CA LYS A 22 -15.53 34.16 -36.81
C LYS A 22 -15.39 32.65 -36.59
N TRP A 23 -14.76 31.94 -37.54
CA TRP A 23 -14.57 30.50 -37.44
C TRP A 23 -13.66 30.10 -36.28
N GLN A 24 -12.55 30.82 -36.10
CA GLN A 24 -11.63 30.59 -34.98
C GLN A 24 -12.34 30.81 -33.65
N THR A 25 -13.08 31.91 -33.51
CA THR A 25 -13.85 32.23 -32.30
C THR A 25 -14.93 31.17 -32.02
N ILE A 26 -15.61 30.67 -33.06
CA ILE A 26 -16.56 29.56 -32.93
C ILE A 26 -15.85 28.31 -32.38
N PHE A 27 -14.70 27.93 -32.93
CA PHE A 27 -13.95 26.76 -32.44
C PHE A 27 -13.42 26.96 -31.00
N GLU A 28 -12.94 28.16 -30.66
CA GLU A 28 -12.46 28.50 -29.32
C GLU A 28 -13.56 28.39 -28.26
N ILE A 29 -14.80 28.74 -28.61
CA ILE A 29 -15.96 28.60 -27.72
C ILE A 29 -16.50 27.17 -27.74
N ALA A 30 -16.58 26.54 -28.92
CA ALA A 30 -17.14 25.21 -29.08
C ALA A 30 -16.29 24.14 -28.39
N SER A 31 -14.97 24.26 -28.41
CA SER A 31 -14.07 23.25 -27.83
C SER A 31 -14.37 22.98 -26.34
N PRO A 32 -14.31 23.97 -25.42
CA PRO A 32 -14.67 23.75 -24.01
C PRO A 32 -16.10 23.26 -23.82
N VAL A 33 -17.05 23.70 -24.65
CA VAL A 33 -18.45 23.27 -24.58
C VAL A 33 -18.59 21.79 -24.94
N ILE A 34 -17.93 21.34 -26.02
CA ILE A 34 -17.95 19.93 -26.45
C ILE A 34 -17.31 19.04 -25.39
N PHE A 35 -16.16 19.43 -24.84
CA PHE A 35 -15.53 18.67 -23.75
C PHE A 35 -16.39 18.64 -22.49
N SER A 36 -17.06 19.75 -22.14
CA SER A 36 -17.98 19.79 -20.99
C SER A 36 -19.19 18.88 -21.22
N LEU A 37 -19.77 18.91 -22.41
CA LEU A 37 -20.86 18.00 -22.80
C LEU A 37 -20.41 16.54 -22.74
N PHE A 38 -19.20 16.23 -23.19
CA PHE A 38 -18.63 14.89 -23.08
C PHE A 38 -18.49 14.44 -21.62
N LEU A 39 -18.02 15.31 -20.72
CA LEU A 39 -17.96 15.01 -19.28
C LEU A 39 -19.35 14.79 -18.67
N ILE A 40 -20.34 15.58 -19.06
CA ILE A 40 -21.73 15.39 -18.61
C ILE A 40 -22.29 14.07 -19.13
N LEU A 41 -22.08 13.75 -20.41
CA LEU A 41 -22.53 12.49 -21.01
C LEU A 41 -21.89 11.28 -20.31
N THR A 42 -20.59 11.32 -20.05
CA THR A 42 -19.92 10.25 -19.30
C THR A 42 -20.47 10.12 -17.88
N ARG A 43 -20.83 11.24 -17.23
CA ARG A 43 -21.52 11.21 -15.93
C ARG A 43 -22.91 10.58 -16.01
N CYS A 44 -23.66 10.81 -17.07
CA CYS A 44 -24.97 10.19 -17.28
C CYS A 44 -24.88 8.69 -17.62
N LEU A 45 -23.75 8.22 -18.14
CA LEU A 45 -23.54 6.80 -18.48
C LEU A 45 -22.97 5.97 -17.33
N VAL A 46 -22.30 6.61 -16.36
CA VAL A 46 -21.62 5.94 -15.25
C VAL A 46 -22.15 6.45 -13.91
N ASP A 47 -23.18 5.76 -13.43
CA ASP A 47 -23.80 6.04 -12.15
C ASP A 47 -22.95 5.51 -10.97
N PRO A 48 -22.93 6.23 -9.82
CA PRO A 48 -22.37 5.73 -8.59
C PRO A 48 -23.10 4.47 -8.11
N LYS A 49 -22.36 3.47 -7.64
CA LYS A 49 -22.92 2.24 -7.08
C LYS A 49 -23.07 2.39 -5.57
N SER A 50 -24.28 2.17 -5.05
CA SER A 50 -24.48 2.08 -3.60
C SER A 50 -24.01 0.72 -3.10
N LYS A 51 -23.18 0.73 -2.06
CA LYS A 51 -22.69 -0.46 -1.37
C LYS A 51 -23.32 -0.49 0.03
N PRO A 52 -23.85 -1.64 0.47
CA PRO A 52 -24.42 -1.77 1.81
C PRO A 52 -23.32 -1.65 2.87
N ASP A 53 -23.74 -1.58 4.14
CA ASP A 53 -22.85 -1.76 5.26
C ASP A 53 -22.20 -3.16 5.22
N LEU A 54 -20.97 -3.24 5.70
CA LEU A 54 -20.15 -4.44 5.60
C LEU A 54 -19.48 -4.72 6.94
N SER A 55 -19.76 -5.91 7.48
CA SER A 55 -19.10 -6.44 8.67
C SER A 55 -18.19 -7.60 8.27
N TYR A 56 -17.02 -7.67 8.90
CA TYR A 56 -16.03 -8.69 8.64
C TYR A 56 -16.00 -9.72 9.77
N PRO A 57 -15.89 -11.03 9.46
CA PRO A 57 -15.73 -12.03 10.49
C PRO A 57 -14.37 -11.87 11.19
N PRO A 58 -14.26 -12.24 12.47
CA PRO A 58 -12.97 -12.31 13.15
C PRO A 58 -12.10 -13.43 12.56
N PHE A 59 -10.79 -13.23 12.58
CA PHE A 59 -9.80 -14.21 12.14
C PHE A 59 -8.66 -14.35 13.17
N LEU A 60 -7.95 -15.48 13.13
CA LEU A 60 -6.78 -15.70 13.97
C LEU A 60 -5.55 -15.01 13.35
N PRO A 61 -4.72 -14.28 14.14
CA PRO A 61 -3.52 -13.61 13.63
C PRO A 61 -2.53 -14.55 12.95
N THR A 62 -2.46 -15.80 13.43
CA THR A 62 -1.58 -16.84 12.92
C THR A 62 -2.07 -17.46 11.63
N TYR A 63 -3.38 -17.40 11.35
CA TYR A 63 -3.96 -18.03 10.17
C TYR A 63 -3.71 -17.21 8.90
N PHE A 64 -3.18 -17.86 7.87
CA PHE A 64 -3.07 -17.35 6.52
C PHE A 64 -3.45 -18.46 5.53
N ASN A 65 -4.35 -18.13 4.60
CA ASN A 65 -4.80 -19.09 3.62
C ASN A 65 -3.73 -19.33 2.53
N ILE A 66 -2.97 -20.42 2.66
CA ILE A 66 -1.95 -20.85 1.68
C ILE A 66 -2.59 -21.32 0.36
N SER A 67 -3.84 -21.79 0.40
CA SER A 67 -4.53 -22.39 -0.76
C SER A 67 -5.13 -21.37 -1.75
N GLY A 68 -5.06 -20.08 -1.43
CA GLY A 68 -5.58 -19.03 -2.33
C GLY A 68 -4.67 -18.83 -3.54
N ARG A 69 -5.24 -18.87 -4.76
CA ARG A 69 -4.60 -18.43 -6.04
C ARG A 69 -4.03 -17.00 -6.03
N ASN A 70 -4.20 -16.27 -4.92
CA ASN A 70 -3.71 -14.92 -4.67
C ASN A 70 -2.38 -14.90 -3.90
N LEU A 71 -1.83 -16.06 -3.51
CA LEU A 71 -0.50 -16.19 -2.95
C LEU A 71 0.53 -16.07 -4.08
N GLY A 72 0.56 -14.92 -4.75
CA GLY A 72 1.58 -14.71 -5.74
C GLY A 72 2.96 -14.82 -5.06
N ASN A 73 3.89 -15.47 -5.77
CA ASN A 73 5.32 -15.64 -5.50
C ASN A 73 5.87 -15.58 -4.05
N LEU A 74 5.10 -15.96 -3.02
CA LEU A 74 5.65 -16.38 -1.71
C LEU A 74 6.56 -17.62 -1.88
N THR A 75 6.50 -18.27 -3.04
CA THR A 75 7.48 -19.22 -3.58
C THR A 75 8.88 -18.66 -3.79
N THR A 76 9.08 -17.34 -3.72
CA THR A 76 10.44 -16.74 -3.68
C THR A 76 11.12 -17.10 -2.36
N ALA A 77 10.34 -17.24 -1.27
CA ALA A 77 10.82 -17.80 -0.03
C ALA A 77 10.86 -19.33 -0.07
N LYS A 78 11.92 -19.84 -0.71
CA LYS A 78 12.16 -21.28 -0.87
C LYS A 78 12.30 -22.05 0.45
N THR A 79 12.55 -21.36 1.58
CA THR A 79 12.83 -21.99 2.87
C THR A 79 12.20 -21.31 4.09
N GLY A 80 11.70 -20.08 4.01
CA GLY A 80 10.90 -19.42 5.05
C GLY A 80 11.45 -19.46 6.50
N THR A 81 12.78 -19.37 6.71
CA THR A 81 13.36 -19.41 8.06
C THR A 81 13.21 -18.07 8.80
N LEU A 82 13.20 -18.08 10.13
CA LEU A 82 13.28 -16.89 10.97
C LEU A 82 14.74 -16.61 11.33
N ALA A 83 15.16 -15.36 11.18
CA ALA A 83 16.44 -14.90 11.73
C ALA A 83 16.22 -14.26 13.10
N PHE A 84 17.18 -14.37 14.01
CA PHE A 84 17.09 -13.68 15.30
C PHE A 84 18.44 -13.25 15.88
N SER A 85 18.42 -12.28 16.78
CA SER A 85 19.60 -11.83 17.52
C SER A 85 19.18 -11.28 18.89
N PRO A 86 19.98 -11.47 19.96
CA PRO A 86 21.23 -12.23 19.99
C PRO A 86 20.97 -13.75 20.12
N GLU A 87 21.97 -14.54 19.76
CA GLU A 87 21.99 -15.99 19.93
C GLU A 87 22.06 -16.35 21.43
N ASN A 88 20.94 -16.80 21.99
CA ASN A 88 20.82 -17.33 23.35
C ASN A 88 19.81 -18.51 23.32
N PRO A 89 20.02 -19.58 24.11
CA PRO A 89 19.00 -20.60 24.35
C PRO A 89 17.56 -20.08 24.52
N LEU A 90 17.33 -18.99 25.26
CA LEU A 90 15.99 -18.41 25.45
C LEU A 90 15.40 -17.88 24.13
N THR A 91 16.14 -17.03 23.43
CA THR A 91 15.71 -16.40 22.16
C THR A 91 15.57 -17.45 21.05
N ARG A 92 16.44 -18.47 21.04
CA ARG A 92 16.36 -19.62 20.14
C ARG A 92 15.10 -20.46 20.39
N ASN A 93 14.80 -20.77 21.64
CA ASN A 93 13.62 -21.58 21.97
C ASN A 93 12.33 -20.84 21.61
N VAL A 94 12.22 -19.55 21.94
CA VAL A 94 11.05 -18.74 21.58
C VAL A 94 10.87 -18.71 20.06
N THR A 95 11.93 -18.46 19.31
CA THR A 95 11.83 -18.33 17.85
C THR A 95 11.51 -19.65 17.16
N ARG A 96 12.05 -20.76 17.67
CA ARG A 96 11.72 -22.12 17.21
C ARG A 96 10.27 -22.49 17.52
N ASP A 97 9.81 -22.22 18.73
CA ASP A 97 8.46 -22.59 19.14
C ASP A 97 7.42 -21.68 18.45
N ALA A 98 7.78 -20.42 18.16
CA ALA A 98 6.94 -19.50 17.41
C ALA A 98 6.72 -19.95 15.95
N ILE A 99 7.77 -20.43 15.25
CA ILE A 99 7.59 -20.97 13.90
C ILE A 99 6.76 -22.25 13.92
N ALA A 100 6.90 -23.09 14.95
CA ALA A 100 6.09 -24.30 15.12
C ALA A 100 4.61 -23.94 15.30
N MET A 101 4.28 -22.96 16.15
CA MET A 101 2.91 -22.48 16.34
C MET A 101 2.27 -21.99 15.04
N VAL A 102 3.00 -21.17 14.28
CA VAL A 102 2.50 -20.68 12.98
C VAL A 102 2.35 -21.84 11.99
N ALA A 103 3.21 -22.85 12.03
CA ALA A 103 3.08 -24.01 11.17
C ALA A 103 1.84 -24.85 11.53
N ASP A 104 1.63 -25.13 12.81
CA ASP A 104 0.53 -25.97 13.31
C ASP A 104 -0.86 -25.36 12.99
N ASP A 105 -0.98 -24.03 13.06
CA ASP A 105 -2.25 -23.34 12.78
C ASP A 105 -2.62 -23.32 11.28
N ASN A 106 -1.67 -23.57 10.39
CA ASN A 106 -1.85 -23.38 8.94
C ASN A 106 -1.65 -24.64 8.10
N PHE A 107 -0.80 -25.56 8.55
CA PHE A 107 -0.57 -26.83 7.92
C PHE A 107 -1.34 -27.90 8.70
N SER A 108 -2.17 -28.68 8.01
CA SER A 108 -2.92 -29.77 8.65
C SER A 108 -1.96 -30.71 9.42
N ILE A 109 -2.46 -31.33 10.49
CA ILE A 109 -1.79 -32.44 11.19
C ILE A 109 -1.27 -33.48 10.20
N LEU A 110 -1.94 -33.69 9.06
CA LEU A 110 -1.48 -34.59 7.99
C LEU A 110 -0.14 -34.16 7.36
N PHE A 111 0.13 -32.85 7.25
CA PHE A 111 1.39 -32.30 6.78
C PHE A 111 2.50 -32.47 7.83
N ALA A 112 2.20 -32.23 9.12
CA ALA A 112 3.13 -32.48 10.23
C ALA A 112 3.39 -33.98 10.51
N LEU A 113 2.45 -34.85 10.11
CA LEU A 113 2.54 -36.31 10.28
C LEU A 113 3.22 -37.01 9.08
N LEU A 114 3.15 -36.41 7.89
CA LEU A 114 3.89 -36.87 6.69
C LEU A 114 5.32 -36.30 6.64
N PHE A 115 5.56 -35.14 7.25
CA PHE A 115 6.86 -34.48 7.31
C PHE A 115 7.23 -34.26 8.78
N ASP A 116 8.15 -35.07 9.29
CA ASP A 116 8.67 -35.04 10.65
C ASP A 116 9.00 -33.60 11.12
N SER A 117 8.75 -33.30 12.40
CA SER A 117 9.02 -32.01 13.07
C SER A 117 10.45 -31.46 12.86
N ASN A 118 11.38 -32.34 12.50
CA ASN A 118 12.75 -32.04 12.13
C ASN A 118 12.92 -31.35 10.75
N PHE A 119 11.86 -31.21 9.96
CA PHE A 119 11.88 -30.57 8.63
C PHE A 119 11.47 -29.09 8.64
N LEU A 120 11.00 -28.56 9.78
CA LEU A 120 10.79 -27.12 9.92
C LEU A 120 12.15 -26.40 9.81
N PRO A 121 12.23 -25.29 9.06
CA PRO A 121 13.47 -24.57 8.89
C PRO A 121 13.93 -24.03 10.26
N GLN A 122 15.09 -24.52 10.72
CA GLN A 122 15.67 -24.07 11.99
C GLN A 122 15.92 -22.56 11.95
N PRO A 123 15.61 -21.84 13.04
CA PRO A 123 15.84 -20.41 13.08
C PRO A 123 17.34 -20.12 13.11
N LYS A 124 17.75 -19.11 12.33
CA LYS A 124 19.14 -18.68 12.17
C LYS A 124 19.44 -17.56 13.14
N GLY A 125 20.26 -17.82 14.15
CA GLY A 125 20.64 -16.79 15.10
C GLY A 125 21.99 -16.17 14.81
N TYR A 126 22.16 -14.95 15.31
CA TYR A 126 23.31 -14.08 15.10
C TYR A 126 23.79 -13.53 16.44
N LYS A 127 25.07 -13.14 16.54
CA LYS A 127 25.64 -12.71 17.83
C LYS A 127 25.05 -11.40 18.33
N ASN A 128 24.77 -10.47 17.42
CA ASN A 128 24.22 -9.15 17.73
C ASN A 128 23.32 -8.62 16.60
N ALA A 129 22.63 -7.51 16.87
CA ALA A 129 21.74 -6.88 15.91
C ALA A 129 22.46 -6.43 14.61
N GLN A 130 23.71 -5.98 14.72
CA GLN A 130 24.51 -5.48 13.58
C GLN A 130 24.88 -6.61 12.60
N GLU A 131 25.33 -7.75 13.11
CA GLU A 131 25.67 -8.93 12.30
C GLU A 131 24.42 -9.46 11.57
N MET A 132 23.29 -9.50 12.27
CA MET A 132 22.02 -9.85 11.66
C MET A 132 21.66 -8.86 10.55
N GLU A 133 21.79 -7.55 10.77
CA GLU A 133 21.53 -6.53 9.77
C GLU A 133 22.37 -6.69 8.50
N LEU A 134 23.68 -6.89 8.66
CA LEU A 134 24.61 -7.11 7.56
C LEU A 134 24.26 -8.37 6.77
N ALA A 135 23.77 -9.42 7.44
CA ALA A 135 23.35 -10.65 6.78
C ALA A 135 22.01 -10.50 6.05
N LEU A 136 21.05 -9.78 6.63
CA LEU A 136 19.72 -9.54 6.07
C LEU A 136 19.75 -8.59 4.87
N THR A 137 20.74 -7.70 4.80
CA THR A 137 20.92 -6.74 3.68
C THR A 137 21.65 -7.33 2.48
N GLN A 138 22.18 -8.56 2.58
CA GLN A 138 22.80 -9.23 1.43
C GLN A 138 21.78 -9.49 0.31
N PRO A 139 22.21 -9.45 -0.96
CA PRO A 139 21.33 -9.74 -2.10
C PRO A 139 20.64 -11.10 -1.93
N ASN A 140 19.32 -11.13 -2.08
CA ASN A 140 18.48 -12.33 -1.98
C ASN A 140 18.42 -12.99 -0.58
N ALA A 141 18.99 -12.42 0.48
CA ALA A 141 18.91 -12.99 1.83
C ALA A 141 17.46 -13.11 2.33
N MET A 142 16.67 -12.06 2.13
CA MET A 142 15.24 -12.00 2.49
C MET A 142 14.33 -12.89 1.63
N ASN A 143 14.89 -13.55 0.61
CA ASN A 143 14.19 -14.64 -0.05
C ASN A 143 14.19 -15.84 0.90
N GLN A 144 15.33 -16.23 1.48
CA GLN A 144 15.38 -17.40 2.36
C GLN A 144 14.85 -17.12 3.77
N ILE A 145 15.08 -15.90 4.26
CA ILE A 145 14.68 -15.45 5.60
C ILE A 145 13.37 -14.66 5.51
N LEU A 146 12.38 -15.05 6.29
CA LEU A 146 11.06 -14.39 6.34
C LEU A 146 11.14 -13.05 7.08
N VAL A 147 11.78 -13.03 8.25
CA VAL A 147 11.89 -11.86 9.13
C VAL A 147 13.10 -12.00 10.05
N GLY A 148 13.75 -10.88 10.35
CA GLY A 148 14.73 -10.77 11.42
C GLY A 148 14.09 -10.34 12.73
N ILE A 149 14.34 -11.05 13.80
CA ILE A 149 13.79 -10.82 15.13
C ILE A 149 14.93 -10.30 16.02
N GLN A 150 14.92 -9.00 16.28
CA GLN A 150 15.90 -8.37 17.14
C GLN A 150 15.32 -8.23 18.54
N PHE A 151 15.89 -8.97 19.48
CA PHE A 151 15.79 -8.73 20.90
C PHE A 151 16.88 -7.74 21.34
N GLU A 152 16.80 -7.25 22.57
CA GLU A 152 17.86 -6.41 23.14
C GLU A 152 19.18 -7.19 23.23
N ASP A 153 20.32 -6.54 22.95
CA ASP A 153 21.64 -7.19 23.01
C ASP A 153 22.00 -7.65 24.44
N SER A 154 21.34 -7.09 25.48
CA SER A 154 21.40 -7.55 26.88
C SER A 154 20.98 -9.02 27.03
N MET A 155 20.13 -9.52 26.13
CA MET A 155 19.67 -10.90 26.12
C MET A 155 20.76 -11.90 25.74
N ALA A 156 21.94 -11.49 25.25
CA ALA A 156 22.98 -12.44 24.83
C ALA A 156 23.45 -13.37 25.97
N ASN A 157 23.52 -12.83 27.20
CA ASN A 157 23.96 -13.56 28.40
C ASN A 157 22.84 -13.77 29.43
N ALA A 158 21.59 -13.48 29.06
CA ALA A 158 20.46 -13.55 29.98
C ALA A 158 20.05 -15.01 30.26
N THR A 159 19.84 -15.35 31.54
CA THR A 159 19.32 -16.66 31.95
C THR A 159 17.80 -16.66 32.12
N GLU A 160 17.21 -15.48 32.27
CA GLU A 160 15.77 -15.27 32.45
C GLU A 160 15.29 -14.10 31.59
N TRP A 161 13.99 -14.06 31.32
CA TRP A 161 13.37 -12.97 30.57
C TRP A 161 13.17 -11.73 31.46
N PRO A 162 13.55 -10.52 30.99
CA PRO A 162 13.30 -9.29 31.73
C PRO A 162 11.79 -8.99 31.84
N ASP A 163 11.41 -8.15 32.80
CA ASP A 163 10.02 -7.71 32.98
C ASP A 163 9.48 -7.00 31.75
N ASP A 164 10.23 -6.02 31.27
CA ASP A 164 9.97 -5.31 30.04
C ASP A 164 10.79 -5.93 28.89
N VAL A 165 10.10 -6.40 27.85
CA VAL A 165 10.73 -7.04 26.69
C VAL A 165 10.55 -6.15 25.47
N THR A 166 11.63 -5.53 25.01
CA THR A 166 11.65 -4.78 23.76
C THR A 166 11.99 -5.70 22.59
N LEU A 167 11.16 -5.69 21.55
CA LEU A 167 11.34 -6.49 20.34
C LEU A 167 11.23 -5.61 19.09
N THR A 168 12.12 -5.84 18.12
CA THR A 168 12.04 -5.24 16.78
C THR A 168 11.95 -6.32 15.71
N LEU A 169 10.90 -6.27 14.90
CA LEU A 169 10.72 -7.14 13.74
C LEU A 169 11.21 -6.44 12.48
N ARG A 170 12.20 -7.04 11.81
CA ARG A 170 12.87 -6.51 10.61
C ARG A 170 12.42 -7.28 9.37
N PHE A 171 11.42 -6.72 8.69
CA PHE A 171 10.91 -7.23 7.41
C PHE A 171 11.66 -6.59 6.22
N PRO A 172 11.60 -7.20 5.01
CA PRO A 172 12.13 -6.57 3.81
C PRO A 172 11.40 -5.26 3.50
N ALA A 173 12.11 -4.29 2.92
CA ALA A 173 11.53 -2.99 2.56
C ALA A 173 10.42 -3.08 1.49
N VAL A 174 10.44 -4.14 0.68
CA VAL A 174 9.46 -4.46 -0.36
C VAL A 174 8.73 -5.73 0.04
N MET A 175 7.40 -5.70 -0.04
CA MET A 175 6.54 -6.85 0.25
C MET A 175 6.76 -7.97 -0.77
N ARG A 176 6.71 -9.24 -0.33
CA ARG A 176 6.92 -10.42 -1.19
C ARG A 176 5.67 -10.79 -1.97
N THR A 177 4.50 -10.51 -1.42
CA THR A 177 3.24 -10.75 -2.09
C THR A 177 3.08 -9.79 -3.29
N PRO A 178 2.98 -10.31 -4.54
CA PRO A 178 3.02 -9.47 -5.71
C PRO A 178 1.76 -8.64 -5.79
N MET A 179 1.97 -7.34 -5.91
CA MET A 179 0.91 -6.42 -6.30
C MET A 179 0.69 -6.57 -7.80
N VAL A 180 -0.48 -7.06 -8.18
CA VAL A 180 -0.95 -7.08 -9.58
C VAL A 180 -0.97 -5.66 -10.19
N GLU A 181 -0.98 -4.62 -9.36
CA GLU A 181 -1.31 -3.27 -9.82
C GLU A 181 -0.11 -2.33 -10.13
N HIS A 182 1.10 -2.52 -9.55
CA HIS A 182 2.35 -1.85 -9.99
C HIS A 182 3.54 -2.21 -9.06
N PRO A 183 4.77 -2.46 -9.57
CA PRO A 183 5.96 -2.66 -8.73
C PRO A 183 6.28 -1.50 -7.79
N LEU A 184 6.05 -0.26 -8.22
CA LEU A 184 6.24 0.97 -7.42
C LEU A 184 5.26 1.11 -6.24
N ARG A 185 4.25 0.24 -6.14
CA ARG A 185 3.29 0.25 -5.03
C ARG A 185 3.58 -0.81 -3.97
N ALA A 186 4.51 -1.74 -4.22
CA ALA A 186 4.83 -2.91 -3.38
C ALA A 186 5.58 -2.60 -2.07
N SER A 187 5.38 -1.40 -1.50
CA SER A 187 5.93 -0.99 -0.22
C SER A 187 4.84 -1.03 0.86
N TRP A 188 5.26 -1.22 2.11
CA TRP A 188 4.40 -1.23 3.29
C TRP A 188 3.61 0.07 3.50
N ARG A 189 4.14 1.22 3.04
CA ARG A 189 3.52 2.56 3.24
C ARG A 189 3.15 2.89 4.69
N THR A 190 3.93 2.38 5.64
CA THR A 190 3.77 2.62 7.08
C THR A 190 4.02 4.08 7.48
N ASN A 191 4.61 4.88 6.60
CA ASN A 191 4.77 6.32 6.77
C ASN A 191 3.46 7.11 6.62
N LEU A 192 2.38 6.49 6.15
CA LEU A 192 1.09 7.13 5.93
C LEU A 192 0.03 6.54 6.86
N LEU A 193 -0.62 7.40 7.64
CA LEU A 193 -1.80 6.99 8.43
C LEU A 193 -3.03 6.78 7.54
N TYR A 194 -3.16 7.59 6.48
CA TYR A 194 -4.26 7.55 5.51
C TYR A 194 -3.72 7.49 4.07
N PRO A 195 -4.45 6.88 3.12
CA PRO A 195 -4.08 6.93 1.72
C PRO A 195 -4.06 8.39 1.21
N LEU A 196 -3.13 8.71 0.30
CA LEU A 196 -3.03 10.05 -0.30
C LEU A 196 -4.32 10.49 -1.01
N PHE A 197 -5.04 9.53 -1.59
CA PHE A 197 -6.32 9.75 -2.26
C PHE A 197 -7.35 8.82 -1.60
N PRO A 198 -8.06 9.29 -0.57
CA PRO A 198 -9.05 8.48 0.14
C PRO A 198 -10.23 8.18 -0.78
N ARG A 199 -10.62 6.90 -0.83
CA ARG A 199 -11.82 6.46 -1.52
C ARG A 199 -12.92 6.20 -0.49
N PRO A 200 -14.20 6.43 -0.84
CA PRO A 200 -15.31 6.01 0.01
C PRO A 200 -15.28 4.49 0.22
N GLY A 201 -15.54 4.07 1.47
CA GLY A 201 -15.61 2.65 1.85
C GLY A 201 -14.28 2.06 2.33
N PRO A 202 -14.27 0.74 2.65
CA PRO A 202 -13.09 0.05 3.12
C PRO A 202 -11.98 -0.02 2.07
N ARG A 203 -10.73 -0.02 2.56
CA ARG A 203 -9.59 -0.53 1.80
C ARG A 203 -9.82 -2.02 1.49
N ASP A 204 -9.72 -2.41 0.23
CA ASP A 204 -9.92 -3.77 -0.27
C ASP A 204 -11.19 -4.43 0.34
N PRO A 205 -12.40 -4.09 -0.14
CA PRO A 205 -13.66 -4.52 0.46
C PRO A 205 -13.79 -6.04 0.55
N ASP A 206 -13.28 -6.76 -0.46
CA ASP A 206 -13.40 -8.21 -0.58
C ASP A 206 -12.37 -8.99 0.27
N ASP A 207 -11.42 -8.30 0.90
CA ASP A 207 -10.35 -8.93 1.67
C ASP A 207 -10.62 -8.87 3.18
N MET A 208 -10.86 -10.01 3.82
CA MET A 208 -11.09 -10.04 5.28
C MET A 208 -9.86 -9.63 6.11
N TYR A 209 -8.65 -9.72 5.57
CA TYR A 209 -7.39 -9.53 6.30
C TYR A 209 -6.90 -8.08 6.33
N GLY A 210 -7.68 -7.14 5.78
CA GLY A 210 -7.35 -5.71 5.80
C GLY A 210 -6.63 -5.21 4.55
N GLY A 211 -6.58 -6.02 3.49
CA GLY A 211 -6.07 -5.64 2.18
C GLY A 211 -4.57 -5.90 1.99
N LYS A 212 -4.09 -5.57 0.79
CA LYS A 212 -2.72 -5.87 0.35
C LYS A 212 -1.66 -4.87 0.83
N THR A 213 -2.07 -3.67 1.25
CA THR A 213 -1.15 -2.62 1.72
C THR A 213 -1.71 -2.00 3.00
N PRO A 214 -1.00 -2.03 4.15
CA PRO A 214 0.41 -2.43 4.36
C PRO A 214 0.76 -3.92 4.29
N GLY A 215 -0.20 -4.83 4.15
CA GLY A 215 0.08 -6.27 3.99
C GLY A 215 0.47 -7.02 5.26
N TYR A 216 0.06 -6.56 6.45
CA TYR A 216 0.44 -7.19 7.73
C TYR A 216 0.06 -8.67 7.86
N SER A 217 -1.11 -9.06 7.36
CA SER A 217 -1.52 -10.47 7.33
C SER A 217 -0.81 -11.27 6.24
N PRO A 218 -0.83 -10.85 4.95
CA PRO A 218 -0.20 -11.63 3.88
C PRO A 218 1.33 -11.77 4.00
N GLU A 219 2.02 -10.81 4.63
CA GLU A 219 3.47 -10.88 4.91
C GLU A 219 3.80 -11.60 6.24
N MET A 220 2.81 -12.21 6.91
CA MET A 220 2.98 -12.92 8.19
C MET A 220 3.44 -12.06 9.38
N PHE A 221 3.37 -10.72 9.28
CA PHE A 221 3.70 -9.83 10.39
C PHE A 221 2.81 -10.12 11.61
N LEU A 222 1.49 -10.24 11.42
CA LEU A 222 0.54 -10.55 12.50
C LEU A 222 0.81 -11.92 13.13
N ALA A 223 1.12 -12.92 12.31
CA ALA A 223 1.40 -14.28 12.75
C ALA A 223 2.67 -14.34 13.60
N VAL A 224 3.77 -13.75 13.12
CA VAL A 224 5.05 -13.70 13.84
C VAL A 224 4.92 -12.91 15.13
N GLN A 225 4.27 -11.74 15.09
CA GLN A 225 4.06 -10.92 16.29
C GLN A 225 3.25 -11.68 17.35
N HIS A 226 2.17 -12.36 16.95
CA HIS A 226 1.35 -13.13 17.86
C HIS A 226 2.12 -14.32 18.45
N ALA A 227 2.77 -15.11 17.60
CA ALA A 227 3.46 -16.32 18.02
C ALA A 227 4.62 -16.03 18.97
N ILE A 228 5.45 -15.03 18.67
CA ILE A 228 6.54 -14.61 19.57
C ILE A 228 5.99 -14.14 20.92
N SER A 229 4.92 -13.34 20.91
CA SER A 229 4.33 -12.82 22.14
C SER A 229 3.80 -13.96 23.03
N GLN A 230 3.08 -14.93 22.44
CA GLN A 230 2.57 -16.09 23.16
C GLN A 230 3.71 -16.94 23.74
N GLU A 231 4.77 -17.18 22.96
CA GLU A 231 5.89 -18.02 23.41
C GLU A 231 6.74 -17.34 24.49
N ILE A 232 6.96 -16.02 24.42
CA ILE A 232 7.63 -15.27 25.51
C ILE A 232 6.82 -15.37 26.80
N ILE A 233 5.51 -15.12 26.73
CA ILE A 233 4.65 -15.17 27.93
C ILE A 233 4.60 -16.60 28.49
N LYS A 234 4.52 -17.61 27.62
CA LYS A 234 4.56 -19.03 28.02
C LYS A 234 5.87 -19.40 28.72
N GLN A 235 7.01 -18.94 28.21
CA GLN A 235 8.30 -19.15 28.88
C GLN A 235 8.42 -18.40 30.20
N LYS A 236 7.93 -17.15 30.28
CA LYS A 236 7.93 -16.37 31.53
C LYS A 236 7.04 -16.96 32.61
N THR A 237 5.86 -17.45 32.24
CA THR A 237 4.86 -17.95 33.20
C THR A 237 5.01 -19.44 33.50
N GLY A 238 5.76 -20.18 32.68
CA GLY A 238 5.88 -21.64 32.75
C GLY A 238 4.57 -22.38 32.45
N LYS A 239 3.53 -21.68 31.95
CA LYS A 239 2.20 -22.24 31.70
C LYS A 239 1.76 -21.96 30.26
N PRO A 240 1.08 -22.90 29.59
CA PRO A 240 0.48 -22.63 28.30
C PRO A 240 -0.65 -21.61 28.43
N ILE A 241 -0.73 -20.68 27.48
CA ILE A 241 -1.78 -19.67 27.43
C ILE A 241 -2.95 -20.22 26.61
N ASN A 242 -4.11 -20.37 27.24
CA ASN A 242 -5.33 -20.85 26.57
C ASN A 242 -6.20 -19.70 26.02
N THR A 243 -5.72 -18.45 26.11
CA THR A 243 -6.47 -17.29 25.64
C THR A 243 -6.34 -17.14 24.13
N LYS A 244 -7.45 -17.31 23.41
CA LYS A 244 -7.50 -17.07 21.97
C LYS A 244 -7.67 -15.59 21.68
N VAL A 245 -6.76 -15.02 20.89
CA VAL A 245 -6.83 -13.63 20.44
C VAL A 245 -7.29 -13.63 18.99
N TYR A 246 -8.35 -12.89 18.71
CA TYR A 246 -8.87 -12.71 17.36
C TYR A 246 -8.68 -11.27 16.91
N LEU A 247 -8.44 -11.10 15.62
CA LEU A 247 -8.44 -9.80 14.96
C LEU A 247 -9.71 -9.66 14.14
N GLN A 248 -10.30 -8.47 14.16
CA GLN A 248 -11.50 -8.15 13.41
C GLN A 248 -11.38 -6.75 12.84
N ARG A 249 -11.74 -6.60 11.56
CA ARG A 249 -11.82 -5.28 10.95
C ARG A 249 -13.01 -4.51 11.53
N LEU A 250 -12.85 -3.20 11.65
CA LEU A 250 -13.98 -2.33 12.01
C LEU A 250 -15.10 -2.44 10.96
N PRO A 251 -16.36 -2.57 11.39
CA PRO A 251 -17.49 -2.59 10.48
C PRO A 251 -17.55 -1.28 9.70
N GLN A 252 -17.94 -1.38 8.43
CA GLN A 252 -18.01 -0.25 7.51
C GLN A 252 -19.46 0.11 7.25
N LEU A 253 -19.74 1.40 7.27
CA LEU A 253 -21.05 1.92 6.92
C LEU A 253 -21.30 1.78 5.40
N ALA A 254 -22.57 1.84 5.02
CA ALA A 254 -22.96 1.94 3.62
C ALA A 254 -22.28 3.14 2.96
N TYR A 255 -21.78 2.94 1.75
CA TYR A 255 -21.02 3.94 1.01
C TYR A 255 -21.39 3.96 -0.46
N ARG A 256 -20.98 5.01 -1.17
CA ARG A 256 -21.16 5.12 -2.63
C ARG A 256 -19.81 4.99 -3.32
N GLU A 257 -19.71 4.00 -4.19
CA GLU A 257 -18.55 3.79 -5.04
C GLU A 257 -18.76 4.51 -6.37
N ASP A 258 -17.91 5.50 -6.66
CA ASP A 258 -17.95 6.28 -7.88
C ASP A 258 -16.62 6.15 -8.64
N GLN A 259 -16.57 5.21 -9.59
CA GLN A 259 -15.37 4.97 -10.39
C GLN A 259 -15.06 6.13 -11.35
N LEU A 260 -16.10 6.84 -11.80
CA LEU A 260 -15.93 8.00 -12.67
C LEU A 260 -15.25 9.14 -11.91
N LEU A 261 -15.64 9.39 -10.66
CA LEU A 261 -15.00 10.41 -9.82
C LEU A 261 -13.49 10.15 -9.67
N VAL A 262 -13.09 8.90 -9.45
CA VAL A 262 -11.68 8.51 -9.34
C VAL A 262 -10.90 8.78 -10.63
N ALA A 263 -11.50 8.47 -11.79
CA ALA A 263 -10.89 8.78 -13.08
C ALA A 263 -10.81 10.30 -13.30
N LEU A 264 -11.87 11.02 -12.98
CA LEU A 264 -11.95 12.47 -13.16
C LEU A 264 -10.92 13.19 -12.30
N GLU A 265 -10.78 12.86 -11.02
CA GLU A 265 -9.77 13.43 -10.12
C GLU A 265 -8.35 13.30 -10.70
N ARG A 266 -8.05 12.18 -11.36
CA ARG A 266 -6.73 11.91 -11.94
C ARG A 266 -6.48 12.64 -13.27
N PHE A 267 -7.52 12.85 -14.08
CA PHE A 267 -7.38 13.34 -15.46
C PHE A 267 -7.97 14.73 -15.70
N ILE A 268 -8.67 15.33 -14.72
CA ILE A 268 -9.37 16.61 -14.90
C ILE A 268 -8.43 17.71 -15.40
N SER A 269 -7.22 17.80 -14.85
CA SER A 269 -6.23 18.81 -15.27
C SER A 269 -5.83 18.65 -16.73
N MET A 270 -5.69 17.40 -17.19
CA MET A 270 -5.37 17.11 -18.59
C MET A 270 -6.54 17.43 -19.51
N ILE A 271 -7.77 17.12 -19.09
CA ILE A 271 -8.99 17.43 -19.84
C ILE A 271 -9.13 18.95 -20.00
N ILE A 272 -8.99 19.71 -18.90
CA ILE A 272 -9.04 21.19 -18.93
C ILE A 272 -7.97 21.75 -19.87
N MET A 273 -6.74 21.24 -19.80
CA MET A 273 -5.66 21.66 -20.70
C MET A 273 -6.04 21.41 -22.18
N LEU A 274 -6.61 20.25 -22.49
CA LEU A 274 -7.06 19.92 -23.84
C LEU A 274 -8.21 20.82 -24.31
N CYS A 275 -9.15 21.18 -23.43
CA CYS A 275 -10.25 22.10 -23.73
C CYS A 275 -9.76 23.44 -24.29
N PHE A 276 -8.68 23.96 -23.71
CA PHE A 276 -8.14 25.29 -24.03
C PHE A 276 -6.90 25.25 -24.93
N ALA A 277 -6.41 24.08 -25.34
CA ALA A 277 -5.19 23.96 -26.13
C ALA A 277 -5.25 24.80 -27.42
N TYR A 278 -6.36 24.72 -28.14
CA TYR A 278 -6.56 25.51 -29.37
C TYR A 278 -6.55 27.03 -29.09
N SER A 279 -7.27 27.47 -28.06
CA SER A 279 -7.32 28.88 -27.64
C SER A 279 -5.94 29.39 -27.23
N PHE A 280 -5.16 28.59 -26.51
CA PHE A 280 -3.78 28.92 -26.13
C PHE A 280 -2.88 29.05 -27.34
N VAL A 281 -2.86 28.07 -28.24
CA VAL A 281 -2.03 28.09 -29.45
C VAL A 281 -2.34 29.31 -30.32
N ASN A 282 -3.62 29.61 -30.51
CA ASN A 282 -4.04 30.78 -31.27
C ASN A 282 -3.63 32.10 -30.61
N THR A 283 -3.82 32.21 -29.30
CA THR A 283 -3.42 33.41 -28.54
C THR A 283 -1.92 33.64 -28.68
N VAL A 284 -1.11 32.58 -28.49
CA VAL A 284 0.34 32.65 -28.66
C VAL A 284 0.69 33.07 -30.08
N ARG A 285 0.08 32.45 -31.10
CA ARG A 285 0.31 32.79 -32.51
C ARG A 285 0.02 34.26 -32.82
N VAL A 286 -1.10 34.80 -32.34
CA VAL A 286 -1.46 36.21 -32.56
C VAL A 286 -0.44 37.13 -31.87
N VAL A 287 -0.07 36.82 -30.62
CA VAL A 287 0.92 37.61 -29.88
C VAL A 287 2.29 37.57 -30.55
N THR A 288 2.75 36.41 -31.03
CA THR A 288 4.03 36.28 -31.73
C THR A 288 4.02 37.03 -33.05
N PHE A 289 2.91 36.98 -33.80
CA PHE A 289 2.76 37.68 -35.07
C PHE A 289 2.76 39.21 -34.88
N GLU A 290 2.09 39.70 -33.83
CA GLU A 290 2.13 41.14 -33.49
C GLU A 290 3.54 41.61 -33.13
N LYS A 291 4.28 40.79 -32.37
CA LYS A 291 5.68 41.06 -32.03
C LYS A 291 6.60 41.05 -33.26
N GLU A 292 6.44 40.07 -34.14
CA GLU A 292 7.24 39.94 -35.37
C GLU A 292 7.05 41.14 -36.29
N LEU A 293 5.80 41.59 -36.45
CA LEU A 293 5.47 42.77 -37.25
C LEU A 293 5.74 44.10 -36.55
N GLN A 294 6.25 44.08 -35.31
CA GLN A 294 6.46 45.28 -34.48
C GLN A 294 5.21 46.16 -34.37
N LEU A 295 4.02 45.56 -34.49
CA LEU A 295 2.76 46.23 -34.26
C LEU A 295 2.55 46.52 -32.76
N LYS A 296 3.43 45.96 -31.92
CA LYS A 296 3.92 46.43 -30.62
C LYS A 296 5.14 45.62 -30.16
#